data_AF-A0A1Y4D9E4-F1
#
_entry.id   AF-A0A1Y4D9E4-F1
#
_cell.length_a   1.000
_cell.length_b   1.000
_cell.length_c   1.000
_cell.angle_alpha   90.00
_cell.angle_beta   90.00
_cell.angle_gamma   90.00
#
_symmetry.space_group_name_H-M   'P 1'
#
loop_
_entity.id
_entity.type
_entity.pdbx_description
1 polymer ?
#
loop_
_entity_poly.entity_id
_entity_poly.type
_entity_poly.pdbx_seq_one_letter_code
_entity_poly.pdbx_strand_id
1 'polypeptide(L)'
;MKRKLPFILTVLLFFIYTGLYGDVLSHIIFYHEQHHLFLFSSHYFTQQIETVGWMSYLTDFIIQFFYYPWLGCIILGGILASIYGLLTYNIQIITGKNDWLQLSLIPSLYLFLQTMAADYSLVPVVSCWLFLIFFTLLNLLFSPYWKKIHPFVPEWKCSTKVTYSITIVVIAVYAVTASYLFIHSYNMSEHRMIKAEQAVKEKNWDEVLRQTGKYLDKRRNNQLIYYFRHLALYHKGELLSHLFDYPQPLGVKGLYFPWNSDSRESEYGHFLYEELGHINEAQRWEFEAMVVWGETAPHLLNLARYNIIIGRPRVAQRFLNLLKQSLFYAEEAKRLETVLSSGKVEGLHYALAHAPTHPARFANVMNIGPELLYLCEQDQGNRMAFEYLMCDLLLSNQVVRFVEYLPFIQQFDYPEMPAIFEEALLMYKLGIGEEAFAATGYVIRPQTEQRFARYYQLFQQKDNYRLRKEFGKTYWYYLNFVSPYGNKIITN
;
A
#
# COMPACT_ATOMS: atom_id res chain seq x y z
N MET A 1 -24.21 27.92 29.87
CA MET A 1 -23.79 27.70 28.47
C MET A 1 -22.43 28.31 28.12
N LYS A 2 -22.16 29.61 28.36
CA LYS A 2 -20.88 30.27 28.00
C LYS A 2 -19.59 29.51 28.36
N ARG A 3 -19.49 28.93 29.57
CA ARG A 3 -18.33 28.12 30.00
C ARG A 3 -18.29 26.69 29.48
N LYS A 4 -19.41 26.14 28.97
CA LYS A 4 -19.51 24.75 28.53
C LYS A 4 -19.33 24.57 27.01
N LEU A 5 -19.46 25.64 26.21
CA LEU A 5 -19.36 25.56 24.76
C LEU A 5 -18.01 25.01 24.26
N PRO A 6 -16.84 25.47 24.75
CA PRO A 6 -15.56 24.91 24.32
C PRO A 6 -15.41 23.43 24.65
N PHE A 7 -15.91 23.01 25.82
CA PHE A 7 -15.90 21.60 26.20
C PHE A 7 -16.79 20.75 25.27
N ILE A 8 -18.00 21.22 24.96
CA ILE A 8 -18.91 20.54 24.03
C ILE A 8 -18.28 20.45 22.64
N LEU A 9 -17.67 21.53 22.14
CA LEU A 9 -17.00 21.53 20.84
C LEU A 9 -15.77 20.62 20.82
N THR A 10 -15.00 20.55 21.91
CA THR A 10 -13.87 19.61 22.03
C THR A 10 -14.35 18.17 21.94
N VAL A 11 -15.41 17.82 22.66
CA VAL A 11 -16.01 16.47 22.62
C VAL A 11 -16.59 16.18 21.23
N LEU A 12 -17.23 17.16 20.59
CA LEU A 12 -17.75 17.00 19.24
C LEU A 12 -16.63 16.76 18.21
N LEU A 13 -15.56 17.56 18.26
CA LEU A 13 -14.39 17.38 17.40
C LEU A 13 -13.73 16.02 17.61
N PHE A 14 -13.63 15.56 18.85
CA PHE A 14 -13.12 14.23 19.16
C PHE A 14 -13.89 13.14 18.40
N PHE A 15 -15.22 13.13 18.50
CA PHE A 15 -16.04 12.14 17.78
C PHE A 15 -15.94 12.29 16.26
N ILE A 16 -15.87 13.52 15.74
CA ILE A 16 -15.72 13.77 14.30
C ILE A 16 -14.37 13.23 13.81
N TYR A 17 -13.26 13.61 14.43
CA TYR A 17 -11.93 13.18 14.00
C TYR A 17 -11.76 11.67 14.15
N THR A 18 -12.16 11.08 15.28
CA THR A 18 -12.11 9.63 15.48
C THR A 18 -12.98 8.89 14.46
N GLY A 19 -14.18 9.40 14.13
CA GLY A 19 -15.02 8.82 13.09
C GLY A 19 -14.39 8.90 11.70
N LEU A 20 -13.76 10.02 11.35
CA LEU A 20 -13.09 10.20 10.06
C LEU A 20 -11.87 9.30 9.91
N TYR A 21 -11.03 9.18 10.94
CA TYR A 21 -9.92 8.20 10.95
C TYR A 21 -10.41 6.75 11.04
N GLY A 22 -11.58 6.49 11.63
CA GLY A 22 -12.15 5.14 11.68
C GLY A 22 -12.66 4.61 10.34
N ASP A 23 -12.98 5.50 9.40
CA ASP A 23 -13.59 5.13 8.11
C ASP A 23 -12.77 5.69 6.93
N VAL A 24 -13.06 6.93 6.51
CA VAL A 24 -12.51 7.54 5.28
C VAL A 24 -10.98 7.67 5.31
N LEU A 25 -10.42 8.03 6.45
CA LEU A 25 -8.98 8.23 6.68
C LEU A 25 -8.31 7.03 7.38
N SER A 26 -8.96 5.86 7.44
CA SER A 26 -8.41 4.67 8.13
C SER A 26 -7.09 4.15 7.57
N HIS A 27 -6.81 4.44 6.30
CA HIS A 27 -5.54 4.12 5.66
C HIS A 27 -4.34 4.89 6.27
N ILE A 28 -4.56 6.04 6.90
CA ILE A 28 -3.50 6.87 7.48
C ILE A 28 -2.96 6.25 8.77
N ILE A 29 -3.85 5.71 9.60
CA ILE A 29 -3.45 4.99 10.82
C ILE A 29 -2.62 3.77 10.47
N PHE A 30 -3.08 2.99 9.48
CA PHE A 30 -2.34 1.85 8.96
C PHE A 30 -0.97 2.25 8.41
N TYR A 31 -0.90 3.30 7.58
CA TYR A 31 0.35 3.75 6.99
C TYR A 31 1.39 4.13 8.05
N HIS A 32 1.03 4.95 9.05
CA HIS A 32 1.97 5.35 10.10
C HIS A 32 2.44 4.17 10.93
N GLU A 33 1.55 3.22 11.24
CA GLU A 33 1.90 2.02 12.00
C GLU A 33 2.94 1.16 11.27
N GLN A 34 2.80 1.01 9.95
CA GLN A 34 3.72 0.20 9.15
C GLN A 34 5.11 0.83 8.99
N HIS A 35 5.21 2.17 9.08
CA HIS A 35 6.45 2.91 8.83
C HIS A 35 7.21 3.36 10.09
N HIS A 36 6.75 3.00 11.29
CA HIS A 36 7.42 3.37 12.53
C HIS A 36 7.58 2.16 13.46
N LEU A 37 8.68 2.12 14.20
CA LEU A 37 8.90 1.13 15.25
C LEU A 37 9.48 1.80 16.50
N PHE A 38 8.78 1.60 17.61
CA PHE A 38 9.24 2.03 18.92
C PHE A 38 9.84 0.85 19.70
N LEU A 39 11.03 1.05 20.26
CA LEU A 39 11.72 0.06 21.08
C LEU A 39 11.97 0.61 22.50
N PHE A 40 11.79 -0.23 23.51
CA PHE A 40 12.01 0.15 24.92
C PHE A 40 13.49 0.07 25.37
N SER A 41 14.43 -0.17 24.45
CA SER A 41 15.84 -0.26 24.82
C SER A 41 16.51 1.09 25.00
N SER A 42 17.47 1.13 25.92
CA SER A 42 18.30 2.32 26.15
C SER A 42 19.10 2.71 24.91
N HIS A 43 19.55 1.73 24.11
CA HIS A 43 20.26 2.00 22.86
C HIS A 43 19.39 2.77 21.85
N TYR A 44 18.16 2.30 21.61
CA TYR A 44 17.22 2.98 20.73
C TYR A 44 16.90 4.40 21.22
N PHE A 45 16.68 4.58 22.53
CA PHE A 45 16.45 5.89 23.13
C PHE A 45 17.60 6.87 22.87
N THR A 46 18.85 6.47 23.16
CA THR A 46 20.03 7.31 22.94
C THR A 46 20.20 7.64 21.46
N GLN A 47 20.12 6.63 20.59
CA GLN A 47 20.27 6.82 19.15
C GLN A 47 19.21 7.78 18.59
N GLN A 48 17.92 7.60 18.94
CA GLN A 48 16.84 8.46 18.45
C GLN A 48 17.00 9.92 18.88
N ILE A 49 17.40 10.15 20.13
CA ILE A 49 17.62 11.52 20.62
C ILE A 49 18.79 12.20 19.89
N GLU A 50 19.85 11.45 19.59
CA GLU A 50 21.03 11.98 18.90
C GLU A 50 20.75 12.27 17.41
N THR A 51 19.96 11.44 16.73
CA THR A 51 19.77 11.54 15.27
C THR A 51 18.56 12.38 14.87
N VAL A 52 17.40 12.20 15.54
CA VAL A 52 16.12 12.81 15.11
C VAL A 52 15.54 13.74 16.19
N GLY A 53 15.79 13.45 17.46
CA GLY A 53 15.43 14.26 18.61
C GLY A 53 14.21 13.78 19.41
N TRP A 54 13.98 14.44 20.54
CA TRP A 54 12.98 14.05 21.55
C TRP A 54 11.54 13.95 21.02
N MET A 55 11.15 14.83 20.09
CA MET A 55 9.78 14.84 19.57
C MET A 55 9.49 13.66 18.65
N SER A 56 10.49 13.17 17.91
CA SER A 56 10.34 11.96 17.11
C SER A 56 10.15 10.74 18.00
N TYR A 57 10.98 10.60 19.04
CA TYR A 57 10.87 9.52 20.02
C TYR A 57 9.48 9.45 20.68
N LEU A 58 8.94 10.60 21.11
CA LEU A 58 7.59 10.68 21.70
C LEU A 58 6.49 10.41 20.66
N THR A 59 6.72 10.78 19.40
CA THR A 59 5.79 10.49 18.31
C THR A 59 5.74 9.00 18.03
N ASP A 60 6.89 8.32 17.91
CA ASP A 60 6.97 6.86 17.73
C ASP A 60 6.33 6.11 18.90
N PHE A 61 6.54 6.61 20.13
CA PHE A 61 5.87 6.08 21.32
C PHE A 61 4.35 6.15 21.22
N ILE A 62 3.79 7.19 20.58
CA ILE A 62 2.34 7.31 20.37
C ILE A 62 1.89 6.42 19.20
N ILE A 63 2.65 6.41 18.10
CA ILE A 63 2.32 5.64 16.89
C ILE A 63 2.30 4.14 17.17
N GLN A 64 3.11 3.61 18.10
CA GLN A 64 3.08 2.17 18.40
C GLN A 64 1.67 1.65 18.73
N PHE A 65 0.81 2.48 19.33
CA PHE A 65 -0.57 2.11 19.67
C PHE A 65 -1.50 2.03 18.45
N PHE A 66 -1.06 2.50 17.28
CA PHE A 66 -1.78 2.39 16.02
C PHE A 66 -1.82 0.94 15.53
N TYR A 67 -1.01 0.06 16.12
CA TYR A 67 -1.10 -1.40 15.98
C TYR A 67 -2.54 -1.90 16.10
N TYR A 68 -3.31 -1.30 17.02
CA TYR A 68 -4.76 -1.44 17.05
C TYR A 68 -5.41 -0.23 16.36
N PRO A 69 -5.97 -0.37 15.14
CA PRO A 69 -6.45 0.77 14.37
C PRO A 69 -7.50 1.62 15.11
N TRP A 70 -8.42 0.98 15.85
CA TRP A 70 -9.44 1.68 16.64
C TRP A 70 -8.83 2.56 17.74
N LEU A 71 -7.73 2.10 18.35
CA LEU A 71 -7.02 2.85 19.39
C LEU A 71 -6.25 4.02 18.79
N GLY A 72 -5.59 3.81 17.65
CA GLY A 72 -4.94 4.88 16.89
C GLY A 72 -5.90 6.01 16.50
N CYS A 73 -7.12 5.67 16.04
CA CYS A 73 -8.17 6.65 15.72
C CYS A 73 -8.60 7.47 16.94
N ILE A 74 -8.74 6.83 18.11
CA ILE A 74 -9.09 7.50 19.36
C ILE A 74 -7.95 8.41 19.82
N ILE A 75 -6.70 7.94 19.78
CA ILE A 75 -5.54 8.71 20.22
C ILE A 75 -5.33 9.94 19.32
N LEU A 76 -5.27 9.76 18.00
CA LEU A 76 -5.02 10.86 17.07
C LEU A 76 -6.17 11.88 17.08
N GLY A 77 -7.42 11.40 17.06
CA GLY A 77 -8.60 12.26 17.18
C GLY A 77 -8.65 13.01 18.52
N GLY A 78 -8.24 12.35 19.61
CA GLY A 78 -8.10 12.94 20.95
C GLY A 78 -7.03 14.02 21.02
N ILE A 79 -5.85 13.78 20.45
CA ILE A 79 -4.76 14.76 20.38
C ILE A 79 -5.24 16.00 19.63
N LEU A 80 -5.76 15.85 18.40
CA LEU A 80 -6.24 16.97 17.60
C LEU A 80 -7.38 17.74 18.28
N ALA A 81 -8.39 17.06 18.82
CA ALA A 81 -9.47 17.73 19.54
C ALA A 81 -8.98 18.46 20.79
N SER A 82 -8.03 17.86 21.53
CA SER A 82 -7.48 18.48 22.74
C SER A 82 -6.60 19.70 22.43
N ILE A 83 -5.98 19.81 21.25
CA ILE A 83 -5.28 21.03 20.82
C ILE A 83 -6.25 22.23 20.83
N TYR A 84 -7.47 22.06 20.28
CA TYR A 84 -8.51 23.10 20.35
C TYR A 84 -8.90 23.43 21.81
N GLY A 85 -9.13 22.39 22.63
CA GLY A 85 -9.53 22.55 24.03
C GLY A 85 -8.46 23.28 24.87
N LEU A 86 -7.20 22.87 24.73
CA LEU A 86 -6.05 23.46 25.42
C LEU A 86 -5.83 24.90 24.98
N LEU A 87 -5.89 25.21 23.69
CA LEU A 87 -5.71 26.59 23.21
C LEU A 87 -6.80 27.51 23.76
N THR A 88 -8.06 27.07 23.71
CA THR A 88 -9.19 27.84 24.27
C THR A 88 -9.04 28.05 25.77
N TYR A 89 -8.56 27.03 26.49
CA TYR A 89 -8.31 27.12 27.92
C TYR A 89 -7.16 28.09 28.26
N ASN A 90 -6.07 28.07 27.50
CA ASN A 90 -4.97 29.03 27.66
C ASN A 90 -5.41 30.47 27.41
N ILE A 91 -6.19 30.72 26.36
CA ILE A 91 -6.77 32.05 26.10
C ILE A 91 -7.60 32.50 27.29
N GLN A 92 -8.39 31.61 27.87
CA GLN A 92 -9.20 31.92 29.05
C GLN A 92 -8.35 32.21 30.30
N ILE A 93 -7.27 31.47 30.54
CA ILE A 93 -6.35 31.73 31.67
C ILE A 93 -5.66 33.08 31.54
N ILE A 94 -5.19 33.43 30.33
CA ILE A 94 -4.41 34.66 30.09
C ILE A 94 -5.33 35.87 30.08
N THR A 95 -6.43 35.82 29.32
CA THR A 95 -7.28 36.98 29.06
C THR A 95 -8.46 37.10 30.03
N GLY A 96 -8.88 36.00 30.65
CA GLY A 96 -10.09 35.94 31.47
C GLY A 96 -11.39 35.99 30.64
N LYS A 97 -11.28 36.02 29.31
CA LYS A 97 -12.39 36.09 28.37
C LYS A 97 -12.53 34.77 27.62
N ASN A 98 -13.71 34.55 27.04
CA ASN A 98 -13.93 33.40 26.16
C ASN A 98 -13.58 33.77 24.72
N ASP A 99 -13.08 32.79 23.97
CA ASP A 99 -12.86 32.90 22.53
C ASP A 99 -14.21 32.85 21.78
N TRP A 100 -14.85 33.99 21.57
CA TRP A 100 -16.17 34.05 20.91
C TRP A 100 -16.11 33.76 19.41
N LEU A 101 -14.99 34.10 18.78
CA LEU A 101 -14.74 33.85 17.35
C LEU A 101 -14.22 32.44 17.09
N GLN A 102 -13.95 31.65 18.13
CA GLN A 102 -13.44 30.28 18.01
C GLN A 102 -12.16 30.22 17.15
N LEU A 103 -11.28 31.23 17.28
CA LEU A 103 -9.99 31.26 16.57
C LEU A 103 -9.13 30.04 16.91
N SER A 104 -9.37 29.46 18.10
CA SER A 104 -8.74 28.23 18.56
C SER A 104 -9.03 27.01 17.70
N LEU A 105 -10.08 27.04 16.86
CA LEU A 105 -10.36 25.96 15.90
C LEU A 105 -9.34 25.92 14.76
N ILE A 106 -8.72 27.06 14.41
CA ILE A 106 -7.86 27.17 13.23
C ILE A 106 -6.67 26.20 13.33
N PRO A 107 -5.87 26.16 14.41
CA PRO A 107 -4.73 25.23 14.50
C PRO A 107 -5.16 23.76 14.48
N SER A 108 -6.25 23.41 15.18
CA SER A 108 -6.78 22.04 15.21
C SER A 108 -7.22 21.56 13.82
N LEU A 109 -8.00 22.38 13.11
CA LEU A 109 -8.47 22.06 11.75
C LEU A 109 -7.32 22.06 10.74
N TYR A 110 -6.36 22.98 10.87
CA TYR A 110 -5.19 23.02 10.01
C TYR A 110 -4.36 21.74 10.15
N LEU A 111 -4.01 21.33 11.38
CA LEU A 111 -3.26 20.09 11.61
C LEU A 111 -4.03 18.85 11.16
N PHE A 112 -5.35 18.81 11.37
CA PHE A 112 -6.20 17.75 10.82
C PHE A 112 -6.13 17.68 9.29
N LEU A 113 -6.21 18.81 8.59
CA LEU A 113 -6.14 18.83 7.12
C LEU A 113 -4.75 18.41 6.59
N GLN A 114 -3.67 18.72 7.32
CA GLN A 114 -2.32 18.27 6.93
C GLN A 114 -2.15 16.76 7.09
N THR A 115 -2.66 16.20 8.18
CA THR A 115 -2.64 14.75 8.47
C THR A 115 -3.62 13.93 7.61
N MET A 116 -4.19 14.51 6.54
CA MET A 116 -4.95 13.77 5.53
C MET A 116 -4.05 13.10 4.49
N ALA A 117 -2.80 13.56 4.34
CA ALA A 117 -1.80 12.92 3.49
C ALA A 117 -1.00 11.93 4.34
N ALA A 118 -0.79 10.71 3.83
CA ALA A 118 -0.16 9.64 4.60
C ALA A 118 1.33 9.90 4.88
N ASP A 119 2.00 10.62 3.98
CA ASP A 119 3.40 11.02 4.11
C ASP A 119 3.64 12.17 5.09
N TYR A 120 2.59 12.82 5.58
CA TYR A 120 2.73 13.92 6.54
C TYR A 120 3.14 13.39 7.92
N SER A 121 4.33 13.79 8.37
CA SER A 121 4.83 13.42 9.70
C SER A 121 3.88 13.85 10.83
N LEU A 122 3.66 12.99 11.82
CA LEU A 122 2.86 13.33 13.01
C LEU A 122 3.63 14.13 14.06
N VAL A 123 4.95 14.34 13.88
CA VAL A 123 5.81 15.08 14.80
C VAL A 123 5.28 16.50 15.07
N PRO A 124 4.84 17.31 14.07
CA PRO A 124 4.27 18.63 14.33
C PRO A 124 3.00 18.60 15.16
N VAL A 125 2.16 17.56 14.99
CA VAL A 125 0.91 17.40 15.75
C VAL A 125 1.21 17.12 17.22
N VAL A 126 2.08 16.13 17.47
CA VAL A 126 2.50 15.74 18.82
C VAL A 126 3.28 16.88 19.49
N SER A 127 4.16 17.56 18.76
CA SER A 127 4.92 18.71 19.27
C SER A 127 4.00 19.86 19.67
N CYS A 128 3.02 20.22 18.82
CA CYS A 128 2.04 21.26 19.13
C CYS A 128 1.22 20.90 20.37
N TRP A 129 0.76 19.66 20.46
CA TRP A 129 0.01 19.16 21.59
C TRP A 129 0.79 19.22 22.90
N LEU A 130 2.01 18.67 22.93
CA LEU A 130 2.86 18.69 24.12
C LEU A 130 3.27 20.12 24.52
N PHE A 131 3.56 20.97 23.55
CA PHE A 131 3.82 22.38 23.79
C PHE A 131 2.63 23.07 24.46
N LEU A 132 1.40 22.83 23.99
CA LEU A 132 0.20 23.40 24.59
C LEU A 132 -0.08 22.85 25.99
N ILE A 133 0.21 21.57 26.26
CA ILE A 133 0.14 21.01 27.61
C ILE A 133 1.13 21.75 28.53
N PHE A 134 2.40 21.83 28.14
CA PHE A 134 3.43 22.53 28.90
C PHE A 134 3.07 24.01 29.12
N PHE A 135 2.62 24.69 28.08
CA PHE A 135 2.20 26.09 28.14
C PHE A 135 0.99 26.28 29.07
N THR A 136 0.05 25.32 29.09
CA THR A 136 -1.07 25.30 30.04
C THR A 136 -0.58 25.22 31.47
N LEU A 137 0.33 24.29 31.76
CA LEU A 137 0.90 24.12 33.10
C LEU A 137 1.62 25.38 33.55
N LEU A 138 2.40 26.00 32.66
CA LEU A 138 3.07 27.27 32.93
C LEU A 138 2.08 28.40 33.21
N ASN A 139 1.03 28.55 32.40
CA ASN A 139 0.00 29.57 32.62
C ASN A 139 -0.80 29.37 33.91
N LEU A 140 -0.99 28.12 34.36
CA LEU A 140 -1.61 27.83 35.65
C LEU A 140 -0.74 28.31 36.82
N LEU A 141 0.57 28.10 36.76
CA LEU A 141 1.52 28.60 37.76
C LEU A 141 1.51 30.15 37.82
N PHE A 142 1.45 30.80 36.66
CA PHE A 142 1.38 32.27 36.57
C PHE A 142 -0.03 32.86 36.69
N SER A 143 -1.06 32.05 36.97
CA SER A 143 -2.45 32.51 37.01
C SER A 143 -2.72 33.69 37.96
N PRO A 144 -2.04 33.86 39.12
CA PRO A 144 -2.24 35.04 39.96
C PRO A 144 -1.79 36.34 39.28
N TYR A 145 -0.77 36.27 38.42
CA TYR A 145 -0.26 37.41 37.65
C TYR A 145 -1.20 37.76 36.50
N TRP A 146 -1.67 36.75 35.76
CA TRP A 146 -2.66 36.95 34.70
C TRP A 146 -3.95 37.60 35.21
N LYS A 147 -4.37 37.28 36.44
CA LYS A 147 -5.53 37.91 37.08
C LYS A 147 -5.40 39.42 37.25
N LYS A 148 -4.18 39.95 37.41
CA LYS A 148 -3.93 41.40 37.46
C LYS A 148 -4.09 42.06 36.09
N ILE A 149 -3.96 41.29 35.01
CA ILE A 149 -4.02 41.77 33.62
C ILE A 149 -5.46 41.74 33.07
N HIS A 150 -6.32 40.85 33.57
CA HIS A 150 -7.72 40.74 33.13
C HIS A 150 -8.50 42.07 33.02
N PRO A 151 -8.36 43.05 33.94
CA PRO A 151 -9.07 44.33 33.84
C PRO A 151 -8.65 45.18 32.64
N PHE A 152 -7.42 45.00 32.14
CA PHE A 152 -6.89 45.75 31.00
C PHE A 152 -7.28 45.15 29.64
N VAL A 153 -7.80 43.92 29.64
CA VAL A 153 -8.29 43.28 28.41
C VAL A 153 -9.69 43.82 28.09
N PRO A 154 -9.88 44.49 26.95
CA PRO A 154 -11.15 45.12 26.62
C PRO A 154 -12.29 44.11 26.58
N GLU A 155 -13.41 44.46 27.23
CA GLU A 155 -14.62 43.65 27.18
C GLU A 155 -15.45 43.98 25.94
N TRP A 156 -15.75 42.96 25.16
CA TRP A 156 -16.72 43.06 24.07
C TRP A 156 -18.14 43.22 24.66
N LYS A 157 -18.63 44.45 24.72
CA LYS A 157 -19.99 44.78 25.20
C LYS A 157 -21.01 44.62 24.06
N CYS A 158 -21.41 43.39 23.76
CA CYS A 158 -22.53 43.12 22.86
C CYS A 158 -23.59 42.27 23.56
N SER A 159 -24.82 42.30 23.06
CA SER A 159 -25.90 41.51 23.65
C SER A 159 -25.57 40.03 23.57
N THR A 160 -25.90 39.27 24.62
CA THR A 160 -25.58 37.84 24.68
C THR A 160 -26.19 37.05 23.51
N LYS A 161 -27.36 37.45 23.01
CA LYS A 161 -28.00 36.84 21.83
C LYS A 161 -27.17 37.06 20.56
N VAL A 162 -26.72 38.28 20.32
CA VAL A 162 -25.90 38.62 19.14
C VAL A 162 -24.57 37.88 19.17
N THR A 163 -23.90 37.78 20.32
CA THR A 163 -22.65 37.00 20.45
C THR A 163 -22.86 35.53 20.08
N TYR A 164 -23.94 34.89 20.54
CA TYR A 164 -24.22 33.50 20.15
C TYR A 164 -24.52 33.35 18.66
N SER A 165 -25.29 34.27 18.08
CA SER A 165 -25.55 34.25 16.64
C SER A 165 -24.26 34.36 15.83
N ILE A 166 -23.36 35.26 16.23
CA ILE A 166 -22.04 35.42 15.59
C ILE A 166 -21.21 34.14 15.74
N THR A 167 -21.10 33.59 16.96
CA THR A 167 -20.33 32.35 17.19
C THR A 167 -20.86 31.18 16.36
N ILE A 168 -22.19 31.02 16.26
CA ILE A 168 -22.81 29.98 15.42
C ILE A 168 -22.45 30.18 13.94
N VAL A 169 -22.57 31.41 13.43
CA VAL A 169 -22.21 31.74 12.04
C VAL A 169 -20.73 31.45 11.79
N VAL A 170 -19.84 31.82 12.71
CA VAL A 170 -18.39 31.58 12.56
C VAL A 170 -18.08 30.08 12.59
N ILE A 171 -18.67 29.30 13.49
CA ILE A 171 -18.52 27.84 13.51
C ILE A 171 -19.04 27.22 12.21
N ALA A 172 -20.17 27.70 11.68
CA ALA A 172 -20.70 27.23 10.40
C ALA A 172 -19.75 27.55 9.25
N VAL A 173 -19.15 28.76 9.23
CA VAL A 173 -18.12 29.13 8.24
C VAL A 173 -16.92 28.19 8.33
N TYR A 174 -16.41 27.91 9.54
CA TYR A 174 -15.30 26.96 9.72
C TYR A 174 -15.66 25.55 9.27
N ALA A 175 -16.86 25.07 9.59
CA ALA A 175 -17.32 23.74 9.20
C ALA A 175 -17.44 23.62 7.67
N VAL A 176 -18.03 24.63 7.00
CA VAL A 176 -18.16 24.66 5.54
C VAL A 176 -16.78 24.74 4.88
N THR A 177 -15.89 25.61 5.39
CA THR A 177 -14.54 25.78 4.84
C THR A 177 -13.72 24.50 5.02
N ALA A 178 -13.72 23.91 6.21
CA ALA A 178 -13.00 22.67 6.48
C ALA A 178 -13.56 21.51 5.64
N SER A 179 -14.88 21.41 5.47
CA SER A 179 -15.50 20.39 4.61
C SER A 179 -15.13 20.56 3.14
N TYR A 180 -15.12 21.81 2.64
CA TYR A 180 -14.67 22.13 1.28
C TYR A 180 -13.21 21.74 1.07
N LEU A 181 -12.32 22.15 1.98
CA LEU A 181 -10.90 21.80 1.93
C LEU A 181 -10.67 20.30 2.04
N PHE A 182 -11.40 19.60 2.92
CA PHE A 182 -11.35 18.14 3.04
C PHE A 182 -11.67 17.47 1.70
N ILE A 183 -12.80 17.83 1.07
CA ILE A 183 -13.21 17.20 -0.19
C ILE A 183 -12.19 17.47 -1.31
N HIS A 184 -11.61 18.67 -1.35
CA HIS A 184 -10.67 19.04 -2.40
C HIS A 184 -9.25 18.48 -2.18
N SER A 185 -8.81 18.33 -0.93
CA SER A 185 -7.49 17.79 -0.59
C SER A 185 -7.47 16.27 -0.49
N TYR A 186 -8.62 15.61 -0.35
CA TYR A 186 -8.69 14.17 -0.18
C TYR A 186 -8.21 13.39 -1.41
N ASN A 187 -7.07 12.69 -1.26
CA ASN A 187 -6.50 11.88 -2.31
C ASN A 187 -7.11 10.47 -2.35
N MET A 188 -8.20 10.33 -3.11
CA MET A 188 -8.84 9.03 -3.30
C MET A 188 -7.88 7.99 -3.94
N SER A 189 -6.88 8.39 -4.72
CA SER A 189 -5.94 7.43 -5.31
C SER A 189 -5.01 6.83 -4.25
N GLU A 190 -4.46 7.66 -3.38
CA GLU A 190 -3.63 7.22 -2.24
C GLU A 190 -4.42 6.28 -1.32
N HIS A 191 -5.65 6.66 -0.95
CA HIS A 191 -6.54 5.80 -0.17
C HIS A 191 -6.71 4.41 -0.80
N ARG A 192 -6.98 4.35 -2.11
CA ARG A 192 -7.18 3.08 -2.82
C ARG A 192 -5.89 2.24 -2.87
N MET A 193 -4.74 2.88 -3.05
CA MET A 193 -3.44 2.21 -3.08
C MET A 193 -3.09 1.59 -1.72
N ILE A 194 -3.18 2.37 -0.65
CA ILE A 194 -2.86 1.89 0.71
C ILE A 194 -3.89 0.84 1.17
N LYS A 195 -5.17 0.99 0.82
CA LYS A 195 -6.16 -0.06 1.12
C LYS A 195 -5.94 -1.35 0.32
N ALA A 196 -5.43 -1.26 -0.91
CA ALA A 196 -5.05 -2.45 -1.65
C ALA A 196 -3.84 -3.13 -0.99
N GLU A 197 -2.83 -2.37 -0.57
CA GLU A 197 -1.67 -2.90 0.17
C GLU A 197 -2.09 -3.57 1.49
N GLN A 198 -2.93 -2.91 2.30
CA GLN A 198 -3.48 -3.48 3.52
C GLN A 198 -4.15 -4.84 3.24
N ALA A 199 -4.98 -4.91 2.20
CA ALA A 199 -5.66 -6.14 1.81
C ALA A 199 -4.71 -7.24 1.31
N VAL A 200 -3.60 -6.89 0.64
CA VAL A 200 -2.55 -7.85 0.27
C VAL A 200 -1.89 -8.43 1.53
N LYS A 201 -1.49 -7.59 2.50
CA LYS A 201 -0.90 -8.05 3.78
C LYS A 201 -1.87 -8.93 4.58
N GLU A 202 -3.17 -8.66 4.50
CA GLU A 202 -4.23 -9.48 5.11
C GLU A 202 -4.60 -10.73 4.28
N LYS A 203 -3.99 -10.94 3.10
CA LYS A 203 -4.34 -11.99 2.13
C LYS A 203 -5.82 -11.98 1.71
N ASN A 204 -6.46 -10.81 1.75
CA ASN A 204 -7.84 -10.60 1.34
C ASN A 204 -7.94 -10.22 -0.15
N TRP A 205 -7.82 -11.22 -1.01
CA TRP A 205 -7.73 -11.02 -2.46
C TRP A 205 -8.97 -10.38 -3.09
N ASP A 206 -10.17 -10.65 -2.57
CA ASP A 206 -11.41 -10.03 -3.04
C ASP A 206 -11.40 -8.50 -2.83
N GLU A 207 -10.89 -8.07 -1.67
CA GLU A 207 -10.73 -6.65 -1.36
C GLU A 207 -9.66 -6.00 -2.23
N VAL A 208 -8.54 -6.68 -2.51
CA VAL A 208 -7.51 -6.21 -3.45
C VAL A 208 -8.12 -5.96 -4.84
N LEU A 209 -8.86 -6.92 -5.38
CA LEU A 209 -9.53 -6.78 -6.69
C LEU A 209 -10.54 -5.64 -6.70
N ARG A 210 -11.29 -5.45 -5.61
CA ARG A 210 -12.25 -4.36 -5.47
C ARG A 210 -11.57 -2.98 -5.45
N GLN A 211 -10.46 -2.84 -4.71
CA GLN A 211 -9.74 -1.56 -4.60
C GLN A 211 -9.01 -1.22 -5.89
N THR A 212 -8.30 -2.18 -6.47
CA THR A 212 -7.60 -2.03 -7.75
C THR A 212 -8.58 -1.76 -8.90
N GLY A 213 -9.72 -2.46 -8.95
CA GLY A 213 -10.78 -2.22 -9.95
C GLY A 213 -11.32 -0.79 -9.89
N LYS A 214 -11.69 -0.31 -8.69
CA LYS A 214 -12.15 1.08 -8.49
C LYS A 214 -11.12 2.14 -8.91
N TYR A 215 -9.82 1.81 -8.82
CA TYR A 215 -8.75 2.68 -9.30
C TYR A 215 -8.67 2.67 -10.83
N LEU A 216 -8.64 1.49 -11.44
CA LEU A 216 -8.48 1.29 -12.88
C LEU A 216 -9.71 1.73 -13.70
N ASP A 217 -10.92 1.63 -13.13
CA ASP A 217 -12.16 2.10 -13.78
C ASP A 217 -12.14 3.60 -14.10
N LYS A 218 -11.33 4.38 -13.38
CA LYS A 218 -11.07 5.81 -13.65
C LYS A 218 -10.04 6.05 -14.75
N ARG A 219 -9.60 4.99 -15.46
CA ARG A 219 -8.58 5.00 -16.52
C ARG A 219 -7.23 5.56 -16.06
N ARG A 220 -6.91 5.40 -14.77
CA ARG A 220 -5.59 5.72 -14.21
C ARG A 220 -4.71 4.48 -14.32
N ASN A 221 -3.47 4.68 -14.74
CA ASN A 221 -2.48 3.60 -14.82
C ASN A 221 -1.46 3.80 -13.70
N ASN A 222 -1.24 2.75 -12.92
CA ASN A 222 -0.25 2.74 -11.85
C ASN A 222 0.30 1.33 -11.71
N GLN A 223 1.63 1.20 -11.64
CA GLN A 223 2.31 -0.09 -11.61
C GLN A 223 1.91 -0.95 -10.40
N LEU A 224 1.89 -0.35 -9.21
CA LEU A 224 1.50 -1.03 -7.97
C LEU A 224 0.09 -1.61 -8.03
N ILE A 225 -0.83 -0.87 -8.67
CA ILE A 225 -2.22 -1.31 -8.83
C ILE A 225 -2.33 -2.54 -9.75
N TYR A 226 -1.62 -2.57 -10.88
CA TYR A 226 -1.57 -3.76 -11.74
C TYR A 226 -0.88 -4.93 -11.02
N TYR A 227 0.22 -4.66 -10.33
CA TYR A 227 0.99 -5.64 -9.56
C TYR A 227 0.12 -6.37 -8.54
N PHE A 228 -0.54 -5.63 -7.64
CA PHE A 228 -1.44 -6.21 -6.64
C PHE A 228 -2.65 -6.90 -7.28
N ARG A 229 -3.18 -6.36 -8.38
CA ARG A 229 -4.28 -7.00 -9.09
C ARG A 229 -3.88 -8.36 -9.64
N HIS A 230 -2.73 -8.48 -10.31
CA HIS A 230 -2.27 -9.75 -10.87
C HIS A 230 -2.00 -10.78 -9.77
N LEU A 231 -1.40 -10.34 -8.66
CA LEU A 231 -1.21 -11.17 -7.48
C LEU A 231 -2.54 -11.73 -6.96
N ALA A 232 -3.54 -10.86 -6.78
CA ALA A 232 -4.86 -11.27 -6.32
C ALA A 232 -5.59 -12.18 -7.31
N LEU A 233 -5.51 -11.89 -8.62
CA LEU A 233 -6.09 -12.75 -9.65
C LEU A 233 -5.48 -14.16 -9.63
N TYR A 234 -4.15 -14.27 -9.41
CA TYR A 234 -3.51 -15.58 -9.28
C TYR A 234 -4.05 -16.37 -8.08
N HIS A 235 -4.12 -15.77 -6.89
CA HIS A 235 -4.65 -16.44 -5.70
C HIS A 235 -6.14 -16.79 -5.81
N LYS A 236 -6.88 -16.14 -6.71
CA LYS A 236 -8.27 -16.47 -7.05
C LYS A 236 -8.38 -17.55 -8.14
N GLY A 237 -7.28 -17.97 -8.76
CA GLY A 237 -7.27 -18.90 -9.90
C GLY A 237 -7.78 -18.27 -11.21
N GLU A 238 -7.74 -16.96 -11.30
CA GLU A 238 -8.40 -16.12 -12.31
C GLU A 238 -7.40 -15.32 -13.17
N LEU A 239 -6.09 -15.45 -12.94
CA LEU A 239 -5.05 -14.68 -13.64
C LEU A 239 -5.16 -14.81 -15.16
N LEU A 240 -5.20 -16.04 -15.67
CA LEU A 240 -5.18 -16.30 -17.11
C LEU A 240 -6.49 -15.91 -17.80
N SER A 241 -7.62 -15.89 -17.10
CA SER A 241 -8.92 -15.47 -17.66
C SER A 241 -9.13 -13.95 -17.62
N HIS A 242 -8.49 -13.26 -16.66
CA HIS A 242 -8.73 -11.84 -16.41
C HIS A 242 -7.50 -10.94 -16.63
N LEU A 243 -6.39 -11.46 -17.17
CA LEU A 243 -5.16 -10.70 -17.45
C LEU A 243 -5.42 -9.43 -18.29
N PHE A 244 -6.32 -9.51 -19.29
CA PHE A 244 -6.61 -8.41 -20.22
C PHE A 244 -7.95 -7.72 -19.96
N ASP A 245 -8.55 -7.89 -18.77
CA ASP A 245 -9.78 -7.17 -18.39
C ASP A 245 -9.60 -5.65 -18.41
N TYR A 246 -8.40 -5.20 -18.09
CA TYR A 246 -7.95 -3.82 -18.22
C TYR A 246 -6.83 -3.74 -19.27
N PRO A 247 -6.71 -2.63 -20.02
CA PRO A 247 -5.57 -2.42 -20.90
C PRO A 247 -4.27 -2.53 -20.12
N GLN A 248 -3.24 -3.18 -20.68
CA GLN A 248 -1.94 -3.40 -20.04
C GLN A 248 -0.83 -2.49 -20.62
N PRO A 249 -0.93 -1.15 -20.55
CA PRO A 249 0.03 -0.25 -21.20
C PRO A 249 1.44 -0.33 -20.61
N LEU A 250 1.57 -0.87 -19.39
CA LEU A 250 2.85 -1.09 -18.73
C LEU A 250 3.53 -2.40 -19.14
N GLY A 251 2.82 -3.28 -19.87
CA GLY A 251 3.34 -4.61 -20.25
C GLY A 251 3.80 -5.39 -19.02
N VAL A 252 4.99 -6.01 -19.11
CA VAL A 252 5.53 -6.86 -18.04
C VAL A 252 5.74 -6.12 -16.71
N LYS A 253 5.93 -4.79 -16.74
CA LYS A 253 6.05 -4.00 -15.50
C LYS A 253 4.78 -4.03 -14.67
N GLY A 254 3.62 -4.36 -15.27
CA GLY A 254 2.40 -4.60 -14.51
C GLY A 254 2.45 -5.88 -13.66
N LEU A 255 3.33 -6.85 -13.97
CA LEU A 255 3.46 -8.11 -13.23
C LEU A 255 4.46 -8.03 -12.08
N TYR A 256 5.51 -7.21 -12.21
CA TYR A 256 6.60 -7.12 -11.22
C TYR A 256 7.28 -5.74 -11.25
N PHE A 257 8.11 -5.46 -10.23
CA PHE A 257 8.98 -4.28 -10.19
C PHE A 257 10.38 -4.61 -10.72
N PRO A 258 10.77 -4.14 -11.93
CA PRO A 258 12.17 -4.23 -12.34
C PRO A 258 13.00 -3.31 -11.47
N TRP A 259 14.13 -3.81 -10.97
CA TRP A 259 15.01 -3.00 -10.13
C TRP A 259 15.53 -1.78 -10.92
N ASN A 260 15.31 -0.58 -10.38
CA ASN A 260 15.61 0.68 -11.05
C ASN A 260 16.18 1.75 -10.10
N SER A 261 16.55 1.36 -8.88
CA SER A 261 16.98 2.23 -7.78
C SER A 261 15.94 3.28 -7.34
N ASP A 262 14.65 3.14 -7.68
CA ASP A 262 13.58 3.99 -7.11
C ASP A 262 13.29 3.52 -5.68
N SER A 263 13.66 4.35 -4.72
CA SER A 263 13.49 4.09 -3.30
C SER A 263 12.03 3.78 -2.93
N ARG A 264 11.06 4.35 -3.64
CA ARG A 264 9.63 4.13 -3.33
C ARG A 264 9.14 2.75 -3.77
N GLU A 265 9.76 2.15 -4.77
CA GLU A 265 9.40 0.81 -5.24
C GLU A 265 9.98 -0.29 -4.34
N SER A 266 11.05 0.01 -3.58
CA SER A 266 11.71 -0.93 -2.67
C SER A 266 10.74 -1.61 -1.69
N GLU A 267 9.72 -0.89 -1.24
CA GLU A 267 8.69 -1.36 -0.30
C GLU A 267 7.92 -2.59 -0.81
N TYR A 268 7.69 -2.68 -2.12
CA TYR A 268 6.67 -3.58 -2.68
C TYR A 268 7.23 -4.80 -3.41
N GLY A 269 8.52 -4.80 -3.76
CA GLY A 269 9.10 -5.86 -4.59
C GLY A 269 9.07 -7.24 -3.95
N HIS A 270 9.14 -7.32 -2.61
CA HIS A 270 9.19 -8.59 -1.89
C HIS A 270 7.92 -9.46 -2.05
N PHE A 271 6.72 -8.85 -2.17
CA PHE A 271 5.45 -9.59 -2.15
C PHE A 271 5.39 -10.72 -3.20
N LEU A 272 5.74 -10.42 -4.46
CA LEU A 272 5.72 -11.40 -5.54
C LEU A 272 6.78 -12.47 -5.34
N TYR A 273 8.01 -12.08 -4.96
CA TYR A 273 9.08 -13.04 -4.76
C TYR A 273 8.82 -13.97 -3.56
N GLU A 274 8.14 -13.49 -2.51
CA GLU A 274 7.66 -14.32 -1.40
C GLU A 274 6.68 -15.38 -1.91
N GLU A 275 5.63 -14.97 -2.64
CA GLU A 275 4.59 -15.88 -3.13
C GLU A 275 5.10 -16.84 -4.23
N LEU A 276 6.08 -16.42 -5.03
CA LEU A 276 6.80 -17.30 -5.98
C LEU A 276 7.71 -18.32 -5.29
N GLY A 277 8.02 -18.13 -4.00
CA GLY A 277 8.98 -18.93 -3.26
C GLY A 277 10.45 -18.65 -3.59
N HIS A 278 10.74 -17.51 -4.23
CA HIS A 278 12.10 -17.02 -4.50
C HIS A 278 12.61 -16.18 -3.33
N ILE A 279 12.77 -16.83 -2.18
CA ILE A 279 12.99 -16.15 -0.90
C ILE A 279 14.31 -15.36 -0.85
N ASN A 280 15.31 -15.72 -1.65
CA ASN A 280 16.55 -14.95 -1.73
C ASN A 280 16.30 -13.54 -2.31
N GLU A 281 15.47 -13.42 -3.36
CA GLU A 281 15.11 -12.12 -3.91
C GLU A 281 14.13 -11.37 -3.01
N ALA A 282 13.18 -12.07 -2.38
CA ALA A 282 12.30 -11.45 -1.38
C ALA A 282 13.12 -10.84 -0.23
N GLN A 283 14.13 -11.56 0.27
CA GLN A 283 15.07 -11.06 1.27
C GLN A 283 15.85 -9.84 0.79
N ARG A 284 16.34 -9.84 -0.46
CA ARG A 284 17.08 -8.70 -1.02
C ARG A 284 16.22 -7.44 -1.06
N TRP A 285 15.01 -7.55 -1.59
CA TRP A 285 14.06 -6.44 -1.65
C TRP A 285 13.69 -5.93 -0.26
N GLU A 286 13.42 -6.83 0.68
CA GLU A 286 13.09 -6.45 2.06
C GLU A 286 14.26 -5.76 2.77
N PHE A 287 15.49 -6.20 2.51
CA PHE A 287 16.66 -5.55 3.07
C PHE A 287 16.87 -4.15 2.49
N GLU A 288 16.63 -3.98 1.18
CA GLU A 288 16.64 -2.67 0.52
C GLU A 288 15.55 -1.76 1.07
N ALA A 289 14.32 -2.26 1.24
CA ALA A 289 13.21 -1.54 1.86
C ALA A 289 13.56 -1.08 3.27
N MET A 290 14.10 -1.97 4.12
CA MET A 290 14.55 -1.62 5.48
C MET A 290 15.62 -0.51 5.48
N VAL A 291 16.54 -0.51 4.51
CA VAL A 291 17.57 0.55 4.40
C VAL A 291 16.95 1.89 3.99
N VAL A 292 15.93 1.88 3.12
CA VAL A 292 15.25 3.09 2.65
C VAL A 292 14.28 3.65 3.68
N TRP A 293 13.43 2.80 4.24
CA TRP A 293 12.29 3.17 5.09
C TRP A 293 12.56 3.02 6.59
N GLY A 294 13.66 2.36 6.95
CA GLY A 294 14.11 2.17 8.32
C GLY A 294 13.78 0.79 8.90
N GLU A 295 14.20 0.55 10.13
CA GLU A 295 13.96 -0.69 10.87
C GLU A 295 12.52 -0.75 11.42
N THR A 296 11.53 -0.92 10.53
CA THR A 296 10.10 -1.02 10.92
C THR A 296 9.73 -2.45 11.30
N ALA A 297 8.60 -2.64 12.00
CA ALA A 297 8.16 -3.98 12.39
C ALA A 297 7.92 -4.93 11.20
N PRO A 298 7.22 -4.53 10.12
CA PRO A 298 7.04 -5.37 8.94
C PRO A 298 8.38 -5.85 8.35
N HIS A 299 9.34 -4.94 8.16
CA HIS A 299 10.63 -5.29 7.57
C HIS A 299 11.43 -6.26 8.42
N LEU A 300 11.53 -6.00 9.72
CA LEU A 300 12.26 -6.86 10.64
C LEU A 300 11.61 -8.26 10.75
N LEU A 301 10.27 -8.33 10.70
CA LEU A 301 9.54 -9.61 10.70
C LEU A 301 9.81 -10.40 9.43
N ASN A 302 9.68 -9.78 8.26
CA ASN A 302 9.94 -10.43 6.98
C ASN A 302 11.40 -10.88 6.88
N LEU A 303 12.37 -10.03 7.25
CA LEU A 303 13.78 -10.42 7.28
C LEU A 303 14.06 -11.56 8.25
N ALA A 304 13.39 -11.62 9.41
CA ALA A 304 13.49 -12.76 10.30
C ALA A 304 12.92 -14.04 9.64
N ARG A 305 11.70 -13.98 9.09
CA ARG A 305 11.02 -15.09 8.39
C ARG A 305 11.89 -15.65 7.26
N TYR A 306 12.38 -14.77 6.37
CA TYR A 306 13.22 -15.17 5.23
C TYR A 306 14.54 -15.79 5.68
N ASN A 307 15.22 -15.20 6.68
CA ASN A 307 16.47 -15.77 7.17
C ASN A 307 16.28 -17.12 7.88
N ILE A 308 15.12 -17.38 8.51
CA ILE A 308 14.81 -18.70 9.08
C ILE A 308 14.74 -19.74 7.96
N ILE A 309 13.92 -19.50 6.93
CA ILE A 309 13.69 -20.49 5.87
C ILE A 309 14.90 -20.69 4.94
N ILE A 310 15.73 -19.65 4.73
CA ILE A 310 17.00 -19.76 4.01
C ILE A 310 18.03 -20.60 4.81
N GLY A 311 17.82 -20.81 6.12
CA GLY A 311 18.74 -21.55 6.98
C GLY A 311 19.84 -20.67 7.60
N ARG A 312 19.56 -19.39 7.85
CA ARG A 312 20.45 -18.41 8.51
C ARG A 312 19.92 -17.98 9.88
N PRO A 313 19.78 -18.91 10.86
CA PRO A 313 19.12 -18.62 12.14
C PRO A 313 19.83 -17.53 12.95
N ARG A 314 21.17 -17.44 12.87
CA ARG A 314 21.93 -16.39 13.56
C ARG A 314 21.61 -14.98 13.05
N VAL A 315 21.32 -14.84 11.75
CA VAL A 315 20.93 -13.56 11.16
C VAL A 315 19.50 -13.23 11.56
N ALA A 316 18.57 -14.19 11.44
CA ALA A 316 17.19 -14.04 11.90
C ALA A 316 17.12 -13.60 13.37
N GLN A 317 17.92 -14.21 14.24
CA GLN A 317 18.00 -13.88 15.66
C GLN A 317 18.29 -12.39 15.92
N ARG A 318 19.08 -11.72 15.07
CA ARG A 318 19.39 -10.28 15.23
C ARG A 318 18.11 -9.44 15.09
N PHE A 319 17.32 -9.70 14.06
CA PHE A 319 16.05 -9.00 13.84
C PHE A 319 15.02 -9.33 14.94
N LEU A 320 14.92 -10.60 15.34
CA LEU A 320 14.03 -11.02 16.43
C LEU A 320 14.40 -10.37 17.77
N ASN A 321 15.69 -10.17 18.05
CA ASN A 321 16.14 -9.49 19.27
C ASN A 321 15.73 -8.02 19.33
N LEU A 322 15.61 -7.33 18.20
CA LEU A 322 15.06 -5.97 18.14
C LEU A 322 13.55 -6.02 18.41
N LEU A 323 12.82 -6.85 17.68
CA LEU A 323 11.36 -6.97 17.82
C LEU A 323 10.90 -7.37 19.23
N LYS A 324 11.67 -8.20 19.94
CA LYS A 324 11.41 -8.56 21.36
C LYS A 324 11.43 -7.37 22.33
N GLN A 325 11.97 -6.22 21.92
CA GLN A 325 12.01 -4.99 22.70
C GLN A 325 10.82 -4.06 22.42
N SER A 326 9.95 -4.42 21.48
CA SER A 326 8.71 -3.69 21.18
C SER A 326 7.57 -4.14 22.09
N LEU A 327 6.49 -3.34 22.17
CA LEU A 327 5.30 -3.70 22.93
C LEU A 327 4.45 -4.78 22.22
N PHE A 328 4.13 -4.55 20.95
CA PHE A 328 3.13 -5.35 20.22
C PHE A 328 3.72 -6.49 19.36
N TYR A 329 5.00 -6.41 18.98
CA TYR A 329 5.64 -7.41 18.12
C TYR A 329 6.52 -8.41 18.87
N ALA A 330 6.67 -8.26 20.20
CA ALA A 330 7.51 -9.14 20.99
C ALA A 330 6.99 -10.58 21.09
N GLU A 331 5.67 -10.78 21.09
CA GLU A 331 5.07 -12.12 21.12
C GLU A 331 5.33 -12.88 19.81
N GLU A 332 5.11 -12.20 18.67
CA GLU A 332 5.40 -12.73 17.35
C GLU A 332 6.88 -13.11 17.21
N ALA A 333 7.77 -12.24 17.68
CA ALA A 333 9.21 -12.50 17.64
C ALA A 333 9.60 -13.74 18.46
N LYS A 334 8.98 -13.94 19.64
CA LYS A 334 9.19 -15.14 20.45
C LYS A 334 8.65 -16.39 19.77
N ARG A 335 7.52 -16.29 19.07
CA ARG A 335 6.97 -17.40 18.28
C ARG A 335 7.94 -17.82 17.17
N LEU A 336 8.43 -16.88 16.38
CA LEU A 336 9.42 -17.13 15.33
C LEU A 336 10.75 -17.68 15.89
N GLU A 337 11.15 -17.26 17.08
CA GLU A 337 12.34 -17.78 17.76
C GLU A 337 12.24 -19.29 18.03
N THR A 338 11.05 -19.83 18.29
CA THR A 338 10.86 -21.29 18.53
C THR A 338 11.15 -22.15 17.30
N VAL A 339 11.02 -21.60 16.09
CA VAL A 339 11.19 -22.34 14.83
C VAL A 339 12.55 -22.11 14.16
N LEU A 340 13.44 -21.31 14.78
CA LEU A 340 14.78 -20.99 14.24
C LEU A 340 15.60 -22.23 13.85
N SER A 341 15.57 -23.28 14.67
CA SER A 341 16.32 -24.52 14.43
C SER A 341 15.68 -25.41 13.36
N SER A 342 14.37 -25.29 13.15
CA SER A 342 13.62 -26.12 12.22
C SER A 342 13.79 -25.68 10.76
N GLY A 343 14.14 -24.41 10.53
CA GLY A 343 14.21 -23.81 9.18
C GLY A 343 12.85 -23.76 8.47
N LYS A 344 11.74 -23.91 9.20
CA LYS A 344 10.38 -23.87 8.65
C LYS A 344 9.63 -22.67 9.20
N VAL A 345 8.97 -21.93 8.33
CA VAL A 345 8.11 -20.80 8.68
C VAL A 345 6.73 -21.08 8.09
N GLU A 346 5.69 -20.95 8.90
CA GLU A 346 4.32 -21.18 8.46
C GLU A 346 3.94 -20.22 7.32
N GLY A 347 3.25 -20.75 6.31
CA GLY A 347 2.79 -19.97 5.16
C GLY A 347 3.88 -19.52 4.20
N LEU A 348 5.13 -19.97 4.37
CA LEU A 348 6.27 -19.59 3.55
C LEU A 348 6.80 -20.80 2.77
N HIS A 349 6.95 -20.65 1.46
CA HIS A 349 7.47 -21.67 0.57
C HIS A 349 8.85 -21.24 0.05
N TYR A 350 9.86 -22.11 0.09
CA TYR A 350 11.15 -21.86 -0.54
C TYR A 350 11.38 -22.82 -1.71
N ALA A 351 11.04 -22.37 -2.92
CA ALA A 351 11.13 -23.15 -4.16
C ALA A 351 12.55 -23.63 -4.48
N LEU A 352 13.57 -22.93 -3.97
CA LEU A 352 14.98 -23.24 -4.21
C LEU A 352 15.64 -24.01 -3.04
N ALA A 353 14.87 -24.56 -2.10
CA ALA A 353 15.40 -25.26 -0.93
C ALA A 353 16.28 -26.49 -1.29
N HIS A 354 16.00 -27.14 -2.42
CA HIS A 354 16.71 -28.31 -2.91
C HIS A 354 17.53 -28.03 -4.18
N ALA A 355 17.63 -26.78 -4.59
CA ALA A 355 18.39 -26.40 -5.78
C ALA A 355 19.87 -26.77 -5.60
N PRO A 356 20.55 -27.30 -6.63
CA PRO A 356 21.95 -27.67 -6.51
C PRO A 356 22.81 -26.46 -6.17
N THR A 357 23.78 -26.63 -5.27
CA THR A 357 24.82 -25.64 -5.01
C THR A 357 25.80 -25.59 -6.18
N HIS A 358 25.39 -24.97 -7.29
CA HIS A 358 26.26 -24.62 -8.41
C HIS A 358 27.15 -23.41 -8.06
N PRO A 359 28.27 -23.15 -8.78
CA PRO A 359 28.97 -21.87 -8.64
C PRO A 359 27.99 -20.71 -8.86
N ALA A 360 28.22 -19.61 -8.15
CA ALA A 360 27.27 -18.51 -7.92
C ALA A 360 26.33 -18.19 -9.11
N ARG A 361 25.04 -18.49 -8.96
CA ARG A 361 23.95 -17.97 -9.81
C ARG A 361 23.50 -16.63 -9.26
N PHE A 362 23.63 -15.58 -10.06
CA PHE A 362 23.09 -14.26 -9.73
C PHE A 362 21.68 -14.14 -10.31
N ALA A 363 20.74 -13.65 -9.50
CA ALA A 363 19.39 -13.38 -9.97
C ALA A 363 19.38 -12.21 -10.96
N ASN A 364 18.54 -12.29 -11.98
CA ASN A 364 18.32 -11.18 -12.90
C ASN A 364 17.34 -10.17 -12.29
N VAL A 365 17.86 -9.09 -11.72
CA VAL A 365 17.07 -8.04 -11.06
C VAL A 365 16.30 -7.13 -12.05
N MET A 366 16.69 -7.13 -13.32
CA MET A 366 16.08 -6.29 -14.36
C MET A 366 14.91 -6.99 -15.07
N ASN A 367 15.02 -8.31 -15.25
CA ASN A 367 14.06 -9.13 -15.97
C ASN A 367 13.72 -10.38 -15.17
N ILE A 368 12.45 -10.51 -14.79
CA ILE A 368 11.96 -11.64 -14.01
C ILE A 368 11.82 -12.94 -14.82
N GLY A 369 11.70 -12.87 -16.15
CA GLY A 369 11.46 -14.04 -17.01
C GLY A 369 12.45 -15.19 -16.80
N PRO A 370 13.78 -14.95 -16.83
CA PRO A 370 14.78 -15.99 -16.52
C PRO A 370 14.68 -16.55 -15.09
N GLU A 371 14.21 -15.76 -14.12
CA GLU A 371 13.98 -16.25 -12.76
C GLU A 371 12.75 -17.14 -12.69
N LEU A 372 11.65 -16.77 -13.37
CA LEU A 372 10.44 -17.59 -13.45
C LEU A 372 10.70 -18.93 -14.13
N LEU A 373 11.47 -18.94 -15.22
CA LEU A 373 11.88 -20.17 -15.89
C LEU A 373 12.70 -21.07 -14.95
N TYR A 374 13.69 -20.49 -14.26
CA TYR A 374 14.50 -21.25 -13.31
C TYR A 374 13.67 -21.83 -12.17
N LEU A 375 12.69 -21.09 -11.65
CA LEU A 375 11.76 -21.60 -10.64
C LEU A 375 10.95 -22.79 -11.18
N CYS A 376 10.45 -22.73 -12.41
CA CYS A 376 9.75 -23.86 -13.03
C CYS A 376 10.63 -25.11 -13.19
N GLU A 377 11.93 -24.92 -13.46
CA GLU A 377 12.90 -26.02 -13.59
C GLU A 377 13.23 -26.66 -12.23
N GLN A 378 13.41 -25.86 -11.18
CA GLN A 378 13.80 -26.33 -9.84
C GLN A 378 12.61 -26.83 -9.01
N ASP A 379 11.43 -26.27 -9.23
CA ASP A 379 10.20 -26.60 -8.53
C ASP A 379 9.06 -26.76 -9.55
N GLN A 380 8.97 -27.96 -10.12
CA GLN A 380 7.99 -28.30 -11.16
C GLN A 380 6.54 -28.20 -10.69
N GLY A 381 6.30 -28.19 -9.37
CA GLY A 381 4.99 -27.99 -8.78
C GLY A 381 4.59 -26.52 -8.62
N ASN A 382 5.47 -25.57 -8.96
CA ASN A 382 5.23 -24.14 -8.80
C ASN A 382 4.34 -23.58 -9.92
N ARG A 383 3.03 -23.75 -9.75
CA ARG A 383 2.03 -23.22 -10.70
C ARG A 383 2.13 -21.70 -10.87
N MET A 384 2.50 -20.96 -9.83
CA MET A 384 2.62 -19.50 -9.89
C MET A 384 3.74 -19.08 -10.82
N ALA A 385 4.92 -19.68 -10.67
CA ALA A 385 6.06 -19.42 -11.54
C ALA A 385 5.71 -19.69 -13.00
N PHE A 386 5.00 -20.80 -13.28
CA PHE A 386 4.54 -21.13 -14.63
C PHE A 386 3.54 -20.10 -15.18
N GLU A 387 2.46 -19.81 -14.45
CA GLU A 387 1.44 -18.86 -14.94
C GLU A 387 2.03 -17.45 -15.13
N TYR A 388 2.88 -16.98 -14.21
CA TYR A 388 3.58 -15.70 -14.36
C TYR A 388 4.57 -15.72 -15.52
N LEU A 389 5.29 -16.83 -15.76
CA LEU A 389 6.19 -16.96 -16.92
C LEU A 389 5.40 -16.81 -18.22
N MET A 390 4.25 -17.49 -18.32
CA MET A 390 3.38 -17.38 -19.49
C MET A 390 2.87 -15.95 -19.65
N CYS A 391 2.39 -15.31 -18.59
CA CYS A 391 1.95 -13.91 -18.64
C CYS A 391 3.08 -12.94 -19.03
N ASP A 392 4.28 -13.11 -18.50
CA ASP A 392 5.47 -12.30 -18.85
C ASP A 392 5.79 -12.42 -20.34
N LEU A 393 5.80 -13.64 -20.89
CA LEU A 393 6.09 -13.89 -22.31
C LEU A 393 5.00 -13.33 -23.22
N LEU A 394 3.73 -13.43 -22.83
CA LEU A 394 2.63 -12.83 -23.59
C LEU A 394 2.72 -11.30 -23.58
N LEU A 395 2.86 -10.68 -22.40
CA LEU A 395 2.96 -9.24 -22.26
C LEU A 395 4.22 -8.67 -22.92
N SER A 396 5.33 -9.40 -22.96
CA SER A 396 6.56 -8.99 -23.68
C SER A 396 6.57 -9.35 -25.17
N ASN A 397 5.47 -9.92 -25.70
CA ASN A 397 5.36 -10.36 -27.10
C ASN A 397 6.47 -11.36 -27.52
N GLN A 398 6.80 -12.29 -26.62
CA GLN A 398 7.76 -13.38 -26.83
C GLN A 398 7.05 -14.70 -27.14
N VAL A 399 6.16 -14.70 -28.14
CA VAL A 399 5.31 -15.84 -28.51
C VAL A 399 6.10 -17.12 -28.82
N VAL A 400 7.29 -16.99 -29.44
CA VAL A 400 8.14 -18.16 -29.75
C VAL A 400 8.58 -18.88 -28.46
N ARG A 401 9.05 -18.11 -27.47
CA ARG A 401 9.46 -18.65 -26.15
C ARG A 401 8.26 -19.13 -25.34
N PHE A 402 7.10 -18.49 -25.49
CA PHE A 402 5.86 -18.98 -24.90
C PHE A 402 5.58 -20.42 -25.34
N VAL A 403 5.68 -20.74 -26.64
CA VAL A 403 5.49 -22.11 -27.13
C VAL A 403 6.60 -23.05 -26.68
N GLU A 404 7.84 -22.58 -26.63
CA GLU A 404 9.00 -23.34 -26.12
C GLU A 404 8.79 -23.82 -24.67
N TYR A 405 8.22 -22.98 -23.81
CA TYR A 405 8.02 -23.26 -22.38
C TYR A 405 6.59 -23.71 -22.03
N LEU A 406 5.66 -23.72 -22.98
CA LEU A 406 4.31 -24.26 -22.77
C LEU A 406 4.27 -25.73 -22.31
N PRO A 407 5.24 -26.63 -22.63
CA PRO A 407 5.23 -28.00 -22.12
C PRO A 407 5.17 -28.13 -20.60
N PHE A 408 5.60 -27.12 -19.82
CA PHE A 408 5.42 -27.11 -18.37
C PHE A 408 3.95 -27.18 -17.93
N ILE A 409 2.99 -26.83 -18.80
CA ILE A 409 1.56 -26.95 -18.53
C ILE A 409 1.14 -28.37 -18.15
N GLN A 410 1.87 -29.40 -18.62
CA GLN A 410 1.59 -30.81 -18.34
C GLN A 410 1.81 -31.19 -16.86
N GLN A 411 2.53 -30.37 -16.10
CA GLN A 411 2.74 -30.56 -14.66
C GLN A 411 1.52 -30.18 -13.82
N PHE A 412 0.51 -29.54 -14.43
CA PHE A 412 -0.62 -28.97 -13.73
C PHE A 412 -1.94 -29.47 -14.30
N ASP A 413 -2.93 -29.58 -13.42
CA ASP A 413 -4.28 -29.96 -13.81
C ASP A 413 -5.04 -28.73 -14.33
N TYR A 414 -5.04 -28.56 -15.65
CA TYR A 414 -5.88 -27.59 -16.34
C TYR A 414 -7.08 -28.31 -16.97
N PRO A 415 -8.33 -27.89 -16.67
CA PRO A 415 -9.52 -28.54 -17.24
C PRO A 415 -9.59 -28.35 -18.76
N GLU A 416 -9.08 -27.23 -19.25
CA GLU A 416 -8.96 -26.91 -20.66
C GLU A 416 -7.81 -25.92 -20.88
N MET A 417 -7.34 -25.82 -22.12
CA MET A 417 -6.34 -24.84 -22.51
C MET A 417 -6.89 -23.42 -22.25
N PRO A 418 -6.18 -22.57 -21.48
CA PRO A 418 -6.59 -21.19 -21.24
C PRO A 418 -6.80 -20.43 -22.55
N ALA A 419 -7.87 -19.63 -22.63
CA ALA A 419 -8.24 -18.93 -23.86
C ALA A 419 -7.10 -18.02 -24.37
N ILE A 420 -6.41 -17.31 -23.48
CA ILE A 420 -5.28 -16.44 -23.86
C ILE A 420 -4.08 -17.23 -24.42
N PHE A 421 -3.93 -18.51 -24.03
CA PHE A 421 -2.87 -19.38 -24.56
C PHE A 421 -3.22 -19.84 -25.98
N GLU A 422 -4.47 -20.18 -26.24
CA GLU A 422 -4.91 -20.47 -27.61
C GLU A 422 -4.83 -19.24 -28.52
N GLU A 423 -5.18 -18.06 -28.00
CA GLU A 423 -5.04 -16.80 -28.73
C GLU A 423 -3.57 -16.57 -29.13
N ALA A 424 -2.62 -16.91 -28.25
CA ALA A 424 -1.18 -16.83 -28.52
C ALA A 424 -0.67 -17.94 -29.46
N LEU A 425 -1.15 -19.18 -29.30
CA LEU A 425 -0.85 -20.29 -30.21
C LEU A 425 -1.31 -19.99 -31.64
N LEU A 426 -2.47 -19.33 -31.79
CA LEU A 426 -2.93 -18.89 -33.10
C LEU A 426 -1.98 -17.85 -33.70
N MET A 427 -1.45 -16.93 -32.89
CA MET A 427 -0.45 -15.98 -33.36
C MET A 427 0.86 -16.65 -33.77
N TYR A 428 1.28 -17.67 -33.04
CA TYR A 428 2.43 -18.49 -33.39
C TYR A 428 2.21 -19.21 -34.72
N LYS A 429 1.07 -19.90 -34.87
CA LYS A 429 0.64 -20.61 -36.08
C LYS A 429 0.69 -19.71 -37.32
N LEU A 430 0.18 -18.48 -37.23
CA LEU A 430 0.22 -17.50 -38.33
C LEU A 430 1.65 -17.09 -38.72
N GLY A 431 2.61 -17.12 -37.78
CA GLY A 431 4.00 -16.75 -38.03
C GLY A 431 4.85 -17.87 -38.65
N ILE A 432 4.55 -19.14 -38.38
CA ILE A 432 5.35 -20.29 -38.83
C ILE A 432 4.68 -21.15 -39.91
N GLY A 433 3.36 -21.01 -40.10
CA GLY A 433 2.56 -21.82 -41.03
C GLY A 433 2.01 -23.12 -40.43
N GLU A 434 1.02 -23.71 -41.12
CA GLU A 434 0.27 -24.90 -40.68
C GLU A 434 1.16 -26.13 -40.41
N GLU A 435 2.06 -26.46 -41.35
CA GLU A 435 2.89 -27.67 -41.25
C GLU A 435 3.83 -27.63 -40.04
N ALA A 436 4.51 -26.49 -39.83
CA ALA A 436 5.41 -26.30 -38.70
C ALA A 436 4.63 -26.26 -37.37
N PHE A 437 3.41 -25.70 -37.37
CA PHE A 437 2.56 -25.69 -36.18
C PHE A 437 2.08 -27.09 -35.79
N ALA A 438 1.71 -27.92 -36.77
CA ALA A 438 1.27 -29.30 -36.52
C ALA A 438 2.34 -30.13 -35.78
N ALA A 439 3.63 -29.85 -36.02
CA ALA A 439 4.74 -30.51 -35.33
C ALA A 439 4.82 -30.22 -33.82
N THR A 440 4.15 -29.17 -33.32
CA THR A 440 4.10 -28.84 -31.89
C THR A 440 3.17 -29.76 -31.10
N GLY A 441 2.25 -30.45 -31.77
CA GLY A 441 1.23 -31.30 -31.14
C GLY A 441 0.07 -30.54 -30.48
N TYR A 442 0.07 -29.20 -30.49
CA TYR A 442 -1.03 -28.40 -29.96
C TYR A 442 -2.19 -28.29 -30.97
N VAL A 443 -3.41 -28.29 -30.46
CA VAL A 443 -4.64 -28.12 -31.25
C VAL A 443 -5.36 -26.86 -30.78
N ILE A 444 -5.72 -25.99 -31.73
CA ILE A 444 -6.49 -24.77 -31.47
C ILE A 444 -7.96 -25.08 -31.71
N ARG A 445 -8.84 -24.68 -30.78
CA ARG A 445 -10.29 -24.87 -30.93
C ARG A 445 -10.82 -24.09 -32.16
N PRO A 446 -11.74 -24.67 -32.94
CA PRO A 446 -12.37 -23.98 -34.07
C PRO A 446 -13.04 -22.65 -33.68
N GLN A 447 -13.55 -22.55 -32.45
CA GLN A 447 -14.15 -21.33 -31.92
C GLN A 447 -13.14 -20.18 -31.83
N THR A 448 -11.87 -20.47 -31.49
CA THR A 448 -10.81 -19.45 -31.41
C THR A 448 -10.44 -18.94 -32.80
N GLU A 449 -10.37 -19.82 -33.80
CA GLU A 449 -10.15 -19.43 -35.20
C GLU A 449 -11.31 -18.58 -35.76
N GLN A 450 -12.56 -18.95 -35.45
CA GLN A 450 -13.74 -18.16 -35.82
C GLN A 450 -13.74 -16.77 -35.16
N ARG A 451 -13.39 -16.69 -33.87
CA ARG A 451 -13.21 -15.43 -33.15
C ARG A 451 -12.14 -14.55 -33.81
N PHE A 452 -11.03 -15.14 -34.25
CA PHE A 452 -9.98 -14.40 -34.93
C PHE A 452 -10.40 -13.91 -36.32
N ALA A 453 -11.10 -14.74 -37.11
CA ALA A 453 -11.64 -14.31 -38.40
C ALA A 453 -12.58 -13.11 -38.25
N ARG A 454 -13.43 -13.12 -37.21
CA ARG A 454 -14.28 -11.98 -36.85
C ARG A 454 -13.46 -10.75 -36.43
N TYR A 455 -12.43 -10.92 -35.62
CA TYR A 455 -11.50 -9.85 -35.23
C TYR A 455 -10.85 -9.21 -36.45
N TYR A 456 -10.31 -10.03 -37.36
CA TYR A 456 -9.64 -9.58 -38.57
C TYR A 456 -10.60 -8.87 -39.54
N GLN A 457 -11.83 -9.35 -39.69
CA GLN A 457 -12.88 -8.69 -40.47
C GLN A 457 -13.16 -7.27 -39.94
N LEU A 458 -13.37 -7.11 -38.63
CA LEU A 458 -13.62 -5.81 -38.01
C LEU A 458 -12.41 -4.87 -38.14
N PHE A 459 -11.20 -5.43 -38.04
CA PHE A 459 -9.96 -4.67 -38.23
C PHE A 459 -9.84 -4.12 -39.66
N GLN A 460 -10.09 -4.94 -40.69
CA GLN A 460 -10.10 -4.51 -42.09
C GLN A 460 -11.17 -3.45 -42.38
N GLN A 461 -12.34 -3.59 -41.76
CA GLN A 461 -13.43 -2.61 -41.86
C GLN A 461 -13.15 -1.30 -41.13
N LYS A 462 -12.06 -1.21 -40.34
CA LYS A 462 -11.70 -0.08 -39.47
C LYS A 462 -12.80 0.28 -38.46
N ASP A 463 -13.62 -0.70 -38.06
CA ASP A 463 -14.66 -0.53 -37.04
C ASP A 463 -14.05 -0.64 -35.63
N ASN A 464 -13.31 0.40 -35.24
CA ASN A 464 -12.60 0.44 -33.96
C ASN A 464 -13.53 0.33 -32.74
N TYR A 465 -14.79 0.76 -32.87
CA TYR A 465 -15.76 0.70 -31.78
C TYR A 465 -16.17 -0.75 -31.50
N ARG A 466 -16.60 -1.49 -32.53
CA ARG A 466 -16.97 -2.91 -32.36
C ARG A 466 -15.75 -3.77 -32.05
N LEU A 467 -14.60 -3.49 -32.67
CA LEU A 467 -13.35 -4.20 -32.40
C LEU A 467 -13.00 -4.14 -30.91
N ARG A 468 -13.02 -2.94 -30.31
CA ARG A 468 -12.76 -2.78 -28.87
C ARG A 468 -13.84 -3.41 -28.01
N LYS A 469 -15.11 -3.31 -28.41
CA LYS A 469 -16.23 -3.86 -27.64
C LYS A 469 -16.23 -5.39 -27.60
N GLU A 470 -15.95 -6.03 -28.73
CA GLU A 470 -15.99 -7.50 -28.88
C GLU A 470 -14.65 -8.13 -28.46
N PHE A 471 -13.50 -7.46 -28.70
CA PHE A 471 -12.17 -8.06 -28.53
C PHE A 471 -11.23 -7.26 -27.63
N GLY A 472 -11.69 -6.19 -26.97
CA GLY A 472 -10.82 -5.34 -26.13
C GLY A 472 -10.08 -6.05 -25.00
N LYS A 473 -10.50 -7.27 -24.66
CA LYS A 473 -9.93 -8.14 -23.62
C LYS A 473 -9.13 -9.32 -24.16
N THR A 474 -8.80 -9.35 -25.45
CA THR A 474 -8.01 -10.44 -26.04
C THR A 474 -6.55 -10.08 -26.13
N TYR A 475 -5.72 -11.12 -26.20
CA TYR A 475 -4.30 -10.99 -26.49
C TYR A 475 -4.06 -10.27 -27.84
N TRP A 476 -4.92 -10.52 -28.83
CA TRP A 476 -4.81 -9.87 -30.14
C TRP A 476 -5.01 -8.36 -30.08
N TYR A 477 -6.00 -7.90 -29.31
CA TYR A 477 -6.25 -6.47 -29.13
C TYR A 477 -5.12 -5.80 -28.34
N TYR A 478 -4.62 -6.49 -27.31
CA TYR A 478 -3.45 -6.03 -26.57
C TYR A 478 -2.26 -5.81 -27.50
N LEU A 479 -1.89 -6.81 -28.31
CA LEU A 479 -0.76 -6.73 -29.23
C LEU A 479 -0.90 -5.64 -30.30
N ASN A 480 -2.12 -5.31 -30.75
CA ASN A 480 -2.34 -4.34 -31.83
C ASN A 480 -2.51 -2.89 -31.37
N PHE A 481 -2.98 -2.68 -30.13
CA PHE A 481 -3.42 -1.34 -29.71
C PHE A 481 -2.87 -0.89 -28.37
N VAL A 482 -2.27 -1.78 -27.57
CA VAL A 482 -1.90 -1.48 -26.18
C VAL A 482 -0.45 -1.79 -25.87
N SER A 483 0.12 -2.85 -26.48
CA SER A 483 1.45 -3.36 -26.13
C SER A 483 2.54 -2.29 -26.28
N PRO A 484 3.36 -2.06 -25.23
CA PRO A 484 4.51 -1.16 -25.33
C PRO A 484 5.68 -1.77 -26.11
N TYR A 485 5.62 -3.06 -26.47
CA TYR A 485 6.67 -3.79 -27.19
C TYR A 485 6.43 -3.86 -28.71
N GLY A 486 5.46 -3.10 -29.22
CA GLY A 486 5.18 -2.94 -30.64
C GLY A 486 4.18 -3.93 -31.23
N ASN A 487 3.59 -3.53 -32.36
CA ASN A 487 2.58 -4.29 -33.11
C ASN A 487 3.25 -5.32 -34.02
N LYS A 488 2.85 -6.60 -33.94
CA LYS A 488 3.37 -7.65 -34.83
C LYS A 488 2.32 -8.53 -35.52
N ILE A 489 1.02 -8.29 -35.31
CA ILE A 489 -0.03 -9.14 -35.91
C ILE A 489 -0.34 -8.71 -37.35
N ILE A 490 -0.43 -7.40 -37.61
CA ILE A 490 -0.90 -6.89 -38.90
C ILE A 490 -0.07 -5.67 -39.27
N THR A 491 0.95 -5.86 -40.09
CA THR A 491 1.61 -4.77 -40.82
C THR A 491 0.70 -4.37 -41.99
N ASN A 492 0.37 -3.08 -42.08
CA ASN A 492 -0.32 -2.50 -43.24
C ASN A 492 0.47 -2.72 -44.54
#